data_AF-A0A815W6C8-F1
#
_entry.id   AF-A0A815W6C8-F1
#
_cell.length_a   1.000
_cell.length_b   1.000
_cell.length_c   1.000
_cell.angle_alpha   90.00
_cell.angle_beta   90.00
_cell.angle_gamma   90.00
#
_symmetry.space_group_name_H-M   'P 1'
#
loop_
_entity.id
_entity.type
_entity.pdbx_description
1 polymer ?
#
loop_
_entity_poly.entity_id
_entity_poly.type
_entity_poly.pdbx_seq_one_letter_code
_entity_poly.pdbx_strand_id
1 'polypeptide(L)' 'MQSTFRYPDGSEYTGEWNNDGERHGFGQFLFSDQAKYRGQFEHGLFSGLGCITYPDGSK' A
#
# COMPACT_ATOMS: atom_id res chain seq x y z
N MET A 1 -11.01 -9.07 -6.34
CA MET A 1 -9.71 -9.28 -7.02
C MET A 1 -8.79 -8.17 -6.55
N GLN A 2 -7.56 -8.48 -6.13
CA GLN A 2 -6.60 -7.44 -5.73
C GLN A 2 -5.92 -6.92 -6.98
N SER A 3 -5.87 -5.61 -7.15
CA SER A 3 -5.26 -4.97 -8.32
C SER A 3 -3.91 -4.39 -7.91
N THR A 4 -2.90 -4.63 -8.74
CA THR A 4 -1.55 -4.09 -8.56
C THR A 4 -1.35 -2.87 -9.46
N PHE A 5 -0.91 -1.76 -8.87
CA PHE A 5 -0.58 -0.52 -9.55
C PHE A 5 0.87 -0.15 -9.25
N ARG A 6 1.65 0.09 -10.30
CA ARG A 6 3.05 0.53 -10.21
C ARG A 6 3.13 2.01 -10.50
N TYR A 7 3.75 2.73 -9.58
CA TYR A 7 4.00 4.16 -9.71
C TYR A 7 5.33 4.38 -10.44
N PRO A 8 5.48 5.52 -11.14
CA PRO A 8 6.71 5.86 -11.85
C PRO A 8 7.92 6.05 -10.92
N ASP A 9 7.70 6.34 -9.63
CA ASP A 9 8.75 6.41 -8.59
C ASP A 9 9.33 5.02 -8.24
N GLY A 10 8.71 3.94 -8.72
CA GLY A 10 9.11 2.56 -8.40
C GLY A 10 8.36 1.96 -7.21
N SER A 11 7.54 2.74 -6.51
CA SER A 11 6.59 2.20 -5.53
C SER A 11 5.48 1.38 -6.19
N GLU A 12 4.91 0.42 -5.48
CA GLU A 12 3.85 -0.47 -5.96
C GLU A 12 2.75 -0.60 -4.91
N TYR A 13 1.49 -0.45 -5.29
CA TYR A 13 0.35 -0.78 -4.44
C TYR A 13 -0.33 -2.05 -4.94
N THR A 14 -0.64 -2.97 -4.05
CA THR A 14 -1.48 -4.13 -4.34
C THR A 14 -2.61 -4.18 -3.33
N GLY A 15 -3.85 -4.08 -3.78
CA GLY A 15 -4.99 -4.10 -2.89
C GLY A 15 -6.31 -3.77 -3.57
N GLU A 16 -7.26 -3.37 -2.74
CA GLU A 16 -8.58 -2.94 -3.19
C GLU A 16 -8.58 -1.46 -3.56
N TRP A 17 -9.50 -1.10 -4.45
CA TRP A 17 -9.68 0.25 -4.97
C TRP A 17 -11.17 0.58 -4.89
N ASN A 18 -11.49 1.82 -4.55
CA ASN A 18 -12.87 2.30 -4.64
C ASN A 18 -13.24 2.64 -6.09
N ASN A 19 -14.52 2.97 -6.32
CA ASN A 19 -15.02 3.36 -7.63
C ASN A 19 -14.40 4.67 -8.18
N ASP A 20 -13.86 5.52 -7.30
CA ASP A 20 -13.16 6.75 -7.66
C ASP A 20 -11.70 6.51 -8.09
N GLY A 21 -11.22 5.26 -8.03
CA GLY A 21 -9.85 4.91 -8.39
C GLY A 21 -8.83 5.26 -7.29
N GLU A 22 -9.28 5.37 -6.04
CA GLU A 22 -8.42 5.56 -4.87
C GLU A 22 -8.19 4.23 -4.14
N ARG A 23 -7.04 4.12 -3.47
CA ARG A 23 -6.72 2.96 -2.62
C ARG A 23 -7.73 2.89 -1.48
N HIS A 24 -8.35 1.73 -1.30
CA HIS A 24 -9.35 1.51 -0.26
C HIS A 24 -9.27 0.08 0.28
N GLY A 25 -9.85 -0.19 1.45
CA GLY A 25 -9.91 -1.54 2.02
C GLY A 25 -8.54 -2.03 2.50
N PHE A 26 -8.28 -3.33 2.43
CA PHE A 26 -6.99 -3.88 2.79
C PHE A 26 -6.03 -3.90 1.59
N GLY A 27 -4.78 -3.49 1.84
CA GLY A 27 -3.77 -3.46 0.80
C GLY A 27 -2.36 -3.57 1.34
N GLN A 28 -1.43 -3.65 0.39
CA GLN A 28 0.01 -3.60 0.61
C GLN A 28 0.59 -2.50 -0.28
N PHE A 29 1.43 -1.63 0.30
CA PHE A 29 2.19 -0.64 -0.41
C PHE A 29 3.68 -0.92 -0.26
N LEU A 30 4.35 -1.21 -1.36
CA LEU A 30 5.80 -1.28 -1.48
C LEU A 30 6.31 0.12 -1.84
N PHE A 31 7.11 0.71 -0.96
CA PHE A 31 7.80 1.96 -1.24
C PHE A 31 9.01 1.72 -2.17
N SER A 32 9.45 2.77 -2.85
CA SER A 32 10.65 2.74 -3.70
C SER A 32 11.92 2.34 -2.93
N ASP A 33 11.98 2.67 -1.63
CA ASP A 33 13.02 2.23 -0.69
C ASP A 33 12.89 0.75 -0.24
N GLN A 34 12.06 -0.06 -0.89
CA GLN A 34 11.78 -1.46 -0.53
C GLN A 34 11.02 -1.67 0.80
N ALA A 35 10.73 -0.61 1.55
CA ALA A 35 9.84 -0.69 2.70
C ALA A 35 8.44 -1.17 2.27
N LYS A 36 7.75 -1.92 3.13
CA LYS A 36 6.43 -2.49 2.85
C LYS A 36 5.45 -2.11 3.94
N TYR A 37 4.43 -1.35 3.59
CA TYR A 37 3.25 -1.17 4.44
C TYR A 37 2.21 -2.23 4.09
N ARG A 38 1.62 -2.87 5.11
CA ARG A 38 0.45 -3.75 4.95
C ARG A 38 -0.58 -3.34 5.98
N GLY A 39 -1.77 -2.95 5.52
CA GLY A 39 -2.81 -2.42 6.41
C GLY A 39 -4.04 -1.95 5.66
N GLN A 40 -4.87 -1.17 6.34
CA GLN A 40 -6.05 -0.57 5.74
C GLN A 40 -5.70 0.73 5.00
N PHE A 41 -6.52 1.03 4.00
CA PHE A 41 -6.48 2.22 3.17
C PHE A 41 -7.87 2.82 3.10
N GLU A 42 -7.95 4.15 3.18
CA GLU A 42 -9.19 4.90 3.06
C GLU A 42 -8.89 6.23 2.35
N HIS A 43 -9.68 6.57 1.32
CA HIS A 43 -9.47 7.77 0.50
C HIS A 43 -8.02 7.94 0.01
N GLY A 44 -7.41 6.82 -0.42
CA GLY A 44 -6.05 6.83 -0.91
C GLY A 44 -4.97 6.98 0.18
N LEU A 45 -5.31 7.06 1.46
CA LEU A 45 -4.36 7.21 2.56
C LEU A 45 -4.26 5.93 3.39
N PHE A 46 -3.14 5.75 4.10
CA PHE A 46 -3.03 4.71 5.12
C PHE A 46 -4.04 5.01 6.23
N SER A 47 -4.86 4.02 6.58
CA SER A 47 -5.87 4.14 7.63
C SER A 47 -5.84 2.92 8.55
N GLY A 48 -6.41 3.08 9.74
CA GLY A 48 -6.58 2.00 10.71
C GLY A 48 -5.25 1.36 11.16
N LEU A 49 -5.28 0.03 11.29
CA LEU A 49 -4.12 -0.76 11.70
C LEU A 49 -3.30 -1.16 10.47
N GLY A 50 -2.02 -0.84 10.52
CA GLY A 50 -1.04 -1.23 9.52
C GLY A 50 0.30 -1.57 10.16
N CYS A 51 1.09 -2.37 9.44
CA CYS A 51 2.44 -2.72 9.79
C CYS A 51 3.37 -2.26 8.67
N ILE A 52 4.41 -1.51 9.03
CA ILE A 52 5.51 -1.19 8.13
C ILE A 52 6.65 -2.15 8.43
N THR A 53 7.16 -2.80 7.40
CA THR A 53 8.39 -3.59 7.45
C THR A 53 9.43 -2.88 6.60
N TYR A 54 10.52 -2.48 7.22
CA TYR A 54 11.67 -1.92 6.52
C TYR A 54 12.56 -3.04 5.98
N PRO A 55 13.29 -2.82 4.89
CA PRO A 55 14.17 -3.83 4.30
C PRO A 55 15.31 -4.25 5.24
N ASP A 56 15.70 -3.41 6.21
CA ASP A 56 16.68 -3.78 7.24
C ASP A 56 16.09 -4.69 8.33
N GLY A 57 14.78 -4.96 8.28
CA GLY A 57 14.08 -5.78 9.26
C GLY A 57 13.66 -5.03 10.52
N SER A 58 13.92 -3.73 10.61
CA SER A 58 13.33 -2.89 11.64
C SER A 58 11.81 -2.78 11.45
N LYS A 59 11.09 -2.67 12.57
CA LYS A 59 9.61 -2.69 12.66
C LYS A 59 9.17 -1.76 13.78
#